data_AF-A0A454JFY5-F1
#
_entry.id   AF-A0A454JFY5-F1
#
_cell.length_a   1.000
_cell.length_b   1.000
_cell.length_c   1.000
_cell.angle_alpha   90.00
_cell.angle_beta   90.00
_cell.angle_gamma   90.00
#
_symmetry.space_group_name_H-M   'P 1'
#
loop_
_entity.id
_entity.type
_entity.pdbx_description
1 polymer ?
#
loop_
_entity_poly.entity_id
_entity_poly.type
_entity_poly.pdbx_seq_one_letter_code
_entity_poly.pdbx_strand_id
1 'polypeptide(L)'
;MPLTESPRQQAQALQPPTLSENLRLQAKTLLGSLGRQARLELLTRGIHIPPAICLGSDQHGQVLLLSPHPQARQIRLWLKNSHYLGELFLELSSLFELLQACNAEHPAAANRRFCLGLTSAGPLAYFEDYPQSAASAHAS
;
A
#
# COMPACT_ATOMS: atom_id res chain seq x y z
N MET A 1 6.82 -65.22 7.79
CA MET A 1 6.62 -63.90 8.43
C MET A 1 7.86 -63.05 8.13
N PRO A 2 7.90 -62.27 7.02
CA PRO A 2 8.87 -61.20 6.90
C PRO A 2 8.27 -59.88 7.39
N LEU A 3 9.14 -59.10 8.03
CA LEU A 3 8.87 -57.87 8.77
C LEU A 3 8.31 -56.78 7.84
N THR A 4 7.22 -56.15 8.25
CA THR A 4 6.64 -54.95 7.65
C THR A 4 7.67 -53.82 7.62
N GLU A 5 8.04 -53.37 6.42
CA GLU A 5 8.74 -52.11 6.20
C GLU A 5 7.83 -50.96 6.61
N SER A 6 8.20 -50.24 7.66
CA SER A 6 7.58 -48.95 7.99
C SER A 6 7.97 -47.92 6.92
N PRO A 7 7.03 -47.25 6.25
CA PRO A 7 7.37 -46.16 5.35
C PRO A 7 7.92 -45.01 6.20
N ARG A 8 9.21 -44.71 6.03
CA ARG A 8 9.82 -43.47 6.51
C ARG A 8 9.08 -42.31 5.85
N GLN A 9 8.12 -41.73 6.55
CA GLN A 9 7.57 -40.43 6.22
C GLN A 9 8.75 -39.45 6.24
N GLN A 10 9.23 -39.10 5.05
CA GLN A 10 10.09 -37.93 4.87
C GLN A 10 9.25 -36.73 5.30
N ALA A 11 9.42 -36.30 6.55
CA ALA A 11 8.98 -34.98 6.96
C ALA A 11 9.70 -33.99 6.04
N GLN A 12 9.00 -33.50 5.01
CA GLN A 12 9.45 -32.34 4.26
C GLN A 12 9.56 -31.21 5.26
N ALA A 13 10.78 -30.89 5.68
CA ALA A 13 11.04 -29.72 6.50
C ALA A 13 10.52 -28.51 5.74
N LEU A 14 9.49 -27.85 6.27
CA LEU A 14 9.00 -26.57 5.77
C LEU A 14 10.20 -25.64 5.65
N GLN A 15 10.55 -25.23 4.43
CA GLN A 15 11.61 -24.27 4.22
C GLN A 15 11.25 -22.97 4.95
N PRO A 16 12.21 -22.28 5.58
CA PRO A 16 11.94 -21.01 6.23
C PRO A 16 11.44 -19.99 5.17
N PRO A 17 10.49 -19.12 5.54
CA PRO A 17 9.94 -18.15 4.61
C PRO A 17 11.05 -17.21 4.12
N THR A 18 11.07 -16.95 2.82
CA THR A 18 11.98 -16.00 2.18
C THR A 18 11.72 -14.58 2.67
N LEU A 19 12.68 -13.67 2.47
CA LEU A 19 12.50 -12.24 2.78
C LEU A 19 11.26 -11.67 2.06
N SER A 20 11.09 -11.98 0.77
CA SER A 20 9.95 -11.52 -0.04
C SER A 20 8.61 -12.00 0.53
N GLU A 21 8.53 -13.25 1.01
CA GLU A 21 7.31 -13.77 1.64
C GLU A 21 7.00 -13.07 2.96
N ASN A 22 8.01 -12.82 3.80
CA ASN A 22 7.84 -12.07 5.05
C ASN A 22 7.38 -10.64 4.77
N LEU A 23 8.01 -9.94 3.82
CA LEU A 23 7.61 -8.60 3.40
C LEU A 23 6.18 -8.57 2.85
N ARG A 24 5.77 -9.58 2.05
CA ARG A 24 4.40 -9.68 1.52
C ARG A 24 3.38 -9.84 2.66
N LEU A 25 3.69 -10.66 3.65
CA LEU A 25 2.82 -10.86 4.80
C LEU A 25 2.68 -9.59 5.64
N GLN A 26 3.80 -8.89 5.90
CA GLN A 26 3.83 -7.60 6.59
C GLN A 26 3.02 -6.55 5.82
N ALA A 27 3.27 -6.40 4.51
CA ALA A 27 2.57 -5.44 3.67
C ALA A 27 1.05 -5.70 3.63
N LYS A 28 0.62 -6.97 3.52
CA LYS A 28 -0.81 -7.35 3.57
C LYS A 28 -1.44 -6.99 4.91
N THR A 29 -0.75 -7.28 6.01
CA THR A 29 -1.23 -7.01 7.37
C THR A 29 -1.38 -5.50 7.59
N LEU A 30 -0.35 -4.74 7.21
CA LEU A 30 -0.33 -3.29 7.36
C LEU A 30 -1.37 -2.60 6.45
N LEU A 31 -1.51 -3.04 5.19
CA LEU A 31 -2.54 -2.56 4.27
C LEU A 31 -3.95 -2.75 4.85
N GLY A 32 -4.20 -3.93 5.44
CA GLY A 32 -5.46 -4.22 6.11
C GLY A 32 -5.71 -3.32 7.33
N SER A 33 -4.71 -3.14 8.18
CA SER A 33 -4.80 -2.29 9.38
C SER A 33 -5.00 -0.82 9.03
N LEU A 34 -4.21 -0.28 8.10
CA LEU A 34 -4.32 1.08 7.60
C LEU A 34 -5.72 1.29 6.97
N GLY A 35 -6.16 0.40 6.09
CA GLY A 35 -7.47 0.49 5.45
C GLY A 35 -8.64 0.50 6.44
N ARG A 36 -8.58 -0.33 7.49
CA ARG A 36 -9.59 -0.33 8.57
C ARG A 36 -9.55 0.97 9.37
N GLN A 37 -8.36 1.42 9.77
CA GLN A 37 -8.20 2.65 10.54
C GLN A 37 -8.71 3.87 9.77
N ALA A 38 -8.28 4.02 8.52
CA ALA A 38 -8.72 5.09 7.64
C ALA A 38 -10.25 5.11 7.49
N ARG A 39 -10.87 3.94 7.29
CA ARG A 39 -12.33 3.83 7.19
C ARG A 39 -13.04 4.25 8.48
N LEU A 40 -12.56 3.82 9.65
CA LEU A 40 -13.12 4.23 10.93
C LEU A 40 -13.01 5.75 11.13
N GLU A 41 -11.84 6.31 10.83
CA GLU A 41 -11.61 7.76 10.93
C GLU A 41 -12.47 8.56 9.96
N LEU A 42 -12.70 8.07 8.75
CA LEU A 42 -13.60 8.71 7.79
C LEU A 42 -15.07 8.63 8.25
N LEU A 43 -15.52 7.46 8.71
CA LEU A 43 -16.90 7.26 9.17
C LEU A 43 -17.24 8.12 10.40
N THR A 44 -16.32 8.22 11.36
CA THR A 44 -16.49 9.10 12.54
C THR A 44 -16.60 10.59 12.18
N ARG A 45 -16.18 10.97 10.97
CA ARG A 45 -16.29 12.32 10.42
C ARG A 45 -17.49 12.48 9.47
N GLY A 46 -18.34 11.46 9.34
CA GLY A 46 -19.49 11.46 8.42
C GLY A 46 -19.07 11.39 6.95
N ILE A 47 -17.89 10.86 6.65
CA ILE A 47 -17.39 10.67 5.28
C ILE A 47 -17.61 9.22 4.89
N HIS A 48 -18.41 9.00 3.85
CA HIS A 48 -18.75 7.66 3.36
C HIS A 48 -17.97 7.32 2.09
N ILE A 49 -17.67 6.03 1.93
CA ILE A 49 -17.22 5.43 0.67
C ILE A 49 -18.45 4.64 0.17
N PRO A 50 -19.05 4.91 -1.00
CA PRO A 50 -18.52 5.63 -2.19
C PRO A 50 -18.71 7.17 -2.22
N PRO A 51 -17.95 7.90 -3.08
CA PRO A 51 -16.98 7.38 -4.07
C PRO A 51 -15.68 6.87 -3.43
N ALA A 52 -14.88 6.12 -4.21
CA ALA A 52 -13.59 5.64 -3.73
C ALA A 52 -12.65 6.81 -3.41
N ILE A 53 -11.90 6.67 -2.31
CA ILE A 53 -10.92 7.68 -1.88
C ILE A 53 -9.54 7.18 -2.29
N CYS A 54 -8.84 7.94 -3.13
CA CYS A 54 -7.47 7.65 -3.49
C CYS A 54 -6.53 8.60 -2.75
N LEU A 55 -5.59 8.03 -2.01
CA LEU A 55 -4.54 8.76 -1.31
C LEU A 55 -3.20 8.53 -2.02
N GLY A 56 -2.32 9.50 -2.00
CA GLY A 56 -0.94 9.36 -2.50
C GLY A 56 0.03 10.25 -1.75
N SER A 57 1.34 10.03 -1.94
CA SER A 57 2.38 10.93 -1.45
C SER A 57 2.70 12.03 -2.47
N ASP A 58 2.98 13.24 -1.97
CA ASP A 58 3.70 14.24 -2.75
C ASP A 58 5.22 13.98 -2.70
N GLN A 59 5.97 14.81 -3.44
CA GLN A 59 7.43 14.81 -3.45
C GLN A 59 8.07 15.13 -2.08
N HIS A 60 7.29 15.57 -1.09
CA HIS A 60 7.73 15.89 0.27
C HIS A 60 7.28 14.82 1.28
N GLY A 61 6.69 13.71 0.83
CA GLY A 61 6.23 12.62 1.69
C GLY A 61 4.90 12.91 2.43
N GLN A 62 4.19 13.98 2.08
CA GLN A 62 2.88 14.28 2.66
C GLN A 62 1.78 13.47 1.98
N VAL A 63 0.85 12.95 2.77
CA VAL A 63 -0.31 12.20 2.25
C VAL A 63 -1.39 13.17 1.76
N LEU A 64 -1.81 13.04 0.51
CA LEU A 64 -2.81 13.88 -0.11
C LEU A 64 -3.94 13.08 -0.76
N LEU A 65 -5.10 13.73 -0.87
CA LEU A 65 -6.26 13.21 -1.60
C LEU A 65 -6.05 13.42 -3.11
N LEU A 66 -6.00 12.32 -3.85
CA LEU A 66 -5.87 12.27 -5.31
C LEU A 66 -7.22 12.20 -6.03
N SER A 67 -8.20 11.50 -5.45
CA SER A 67 -9.50 11.35 -6.09
C SER A 67 -10.44 12.54 -5.85
N PRO A 68 -11.36 12.84 -6.79
CA PRO A 68 -12.45 13.76 -6.54
C PRO A 68 -13.39 13.18 -5.47
N HIS A 69 -13.85 14.04 -4.55
CA HIS A 69 -14.78 13.64 -3.49
C HIS A 69 -15.64 14.84 -3.05
N PRO A 70 -16.97 14.69 -2.83
CA PRO A 70 -17.83 15.78 -2.37
C PRO A 70 -17.34 16.44 -1.07
N GLN A 71 -16.78 15.63 -0.17
CA GLN A 71 -16.20 16.05 1.11
C GLN A 71 -14.67 16.26 1.07
N ALA A 72 -14.09 16.58 -0.09
CA ALA A 72 -12.63 16.70 -0.26
C ALA A 72 -11.96 17.65 0.76
N ARG A 73 -12.62 18.75 1.14
CA ARG A 73 -12.09 19.69 2.15
C ARG A 73 -11.93 19.01 3.53
N GLN A 74 -12.92 18.24 3.95
CA GLN A 74 -12.88 17.53 5.23
C GLN A 74 -11.83 16.42 5.22
N ILE A 75 -11.73 15.68 4.11
CA ILE A 75 -10.68 14.66 3.92
C ILE A 75 -9.29 15.29 3.99
N ARG A 76 -9.05 16.40 3.29
CA ARG A 76 -7.76 17.10 3.31
C ARG A 76 -7.41 17.61 4.71
N LEU A 77 -8.40 18.13 5.45
CA LEU A 77 -8.19 18.55 6.84
C LEU A 77 -7.86 17.36 7.74
N TRP A 78 -8.54 16.24 7.55
CA TRP A 78 -8.25 15.00 8.26
C TRP A 78 -6.81 14.51 7.99
N LEU A 79 -6.39 14.43 6.72
CA LEU A 79 -5.05 14.01 6.33
C LEU A 79 -3.97 14.89 6.97
N LYS A 80 -4.15 16.21 6.98
CA LYS A 80 -3.20 17.16 7.61
C LYS A 80 -3.02 16.96 9.11
N ASN A 81 -4.03 16.43 9.79
CA ASN A 81 -4.05 16.28 11.25
C ASN A 81 -3.82 14.83 11.70
N SER A 82 -3.74 13.86 10.78
CA SER A 82 -3.60 12.45 11.11
C SER A 82 -2.14 12.00 10.97
N HIS A 83 -1.35 12.31 12.00
CA HIS A 83 0.07 11.89 12.07
C HIS A 83 0.22 10.37 11.98
N TYR A 84 -0.61 9.63 12.73
CA TYR A 84 -0.56 8.17 12.76
C TYR A 84 -0.87 7.55 11.39
N LEU A 85 -1.87 8.07 10.65
CA LEU A 85 -2.15 7.61 9.29
C LEU A 85 -0.96 7.89 8.36
N GLY A 86 -0.32 9.06 8.50
CA GLY A 86 0.87 9.42 7.75
C GLY A 86 2.02 8.43 7.96
N GLU A 87 2.30 8.06 9.21
CA GLU A 87 3.32 7.07 9.56
C GLU A 87 3.02 5.69 8.93
N LEU A 88 1.79 5.19 9.11
CA LEU A 88 1.36 3.92 8.51
C LEU A 88 1.47 3.93 6.98
N PHE A 89 1.15 5.06 6.35
CA PHE A 89 1.25 5.21 4.89
C PHE A 89 2.70 5.14 4.41
N LEU A 90 3.63 5.83 5.09
CA LEU A 90 5.05 5.81 4.76
C LEU A 90 5.69 4.44 5.00
N GLU A 91 5.31 3.77 6.10
CA GLU A 91 5.76 2.41 6.39
C GLU A 91 5.28 1.44 5.30
N LEU A 92 4.00 1.53 4.93
CA LEU A 92 3.44 0.70 3.86
C LEU A 92 4.10 0.98 2.50
N SER A 93 4.34 2.25 2.18
CA SER A 93 5.09 2.65 0.98
C SER A 93 6.46 1.99 0.96
N SER A 94 7.19 2.03 2.07
CA SER A 94 8.53 1.44 2.18
C SER A 94 8.52 -0.08 1.98
N LEU A 95 7.54 -0.79 2.55
CA LEU A 95 7.37 -2.23 2.34
C LEU A 95 7.09 -2.57 0.88
N PHE A 96 6.27 -1.77 0.19
CA PHE A 96 5.98 -1.97 -1.22
C PHE A 96 7.20 -1.69 -2.12
N GLU A 97 8.03 -0.71 -1.77
CA GLU A 97 9.31 -0.46 -2.46
C GLU A 97 10.29 -1.62 -2.28
N LEU A 98 10.44 -2.14 -1.06
CA LEU A 98 11.27 -3.32 -0.79
C LEU A 98 10.77 -4.55 -1.53
N LEU A 99 9.45 -4.72 -1.61
CA LEU A 99 8.84 -5.79 -2.39
C LEU A 99 9.13 -5.65 -3.89
N GLN A 100 9.10 -4.44 -4.45
CA GLN A 100 9.52 -4.25 -5.83
C GLN A 100 11.00 -4.58 -6.00
N ALA A 101 11.88 -4.11 -5.11
CA ALA A 101 13.31 -4.39 -5.17
C ALA A 101 13.65 -5.88 -5.10
N CYS A 102 12.88 -6.67 -4.36
CA CYS A 102 13.05 -8.13 -4.30
C CYS A 102 12.60 -8.87 -5.57
N ASN A 103 11.71 -8.28 -6.38
CA ASN A 103 11.12 -8.93 -7.56
C ASN A 103 11.64 -8.35 -8.89
N ALA A 104 12.34 -7.21 -8.87
CA ALA A 104 12.71 -6.50 -10.07
C ALA A 104 14.13 -6.85 -10.52
N GLU A 105 14.27 -7.28 -11.77
CA GLU A 105 15.58 -7.36 -12.43
C GLU A 105 16.07 -5.98 -12.90
N HIS A 106 15.19 -4.97 -12.87
CA HIS A 106 15.46 -3.61 -13.33
C HIS A 106 15.06 -2.58 -12.26
N PRO A 107 15.78 -1.45 -12.14
CA PRO A 107 15.47 -0.42 -11.16
C PRO A 107 14.06 0.16 -11.36
N ALA A 108 13.37 0.44 -10.26
CA ALA A 108 12.07 1.11 -10.28
C ALA A 108 12.17 2.47 -10.98
N ALA A 109 11.14 2.84 -11.74
CA ALA A 109 11.12 4.14 -12.41
C ALA A 109 11.17 5.26 -11.36
N ALA A 110 12.13 6.18 -11.50
CA ALA A 110 12.42 7.21 -10.51
C ALA A 110 11.28 8.21 -10.25
N ASN A 111 10.26 8.25 -11.11
CA ASN A 111 9.19 9.24 -11.08
C ASN A 111 7.82 8.63 -10.75
N ARG A 112 7.75 7.79 -9.71
CA ARG A 112 6.53 7.15 -9.23
C ARG A 112 6.17 7.59 -7.83
N ARG A 113 4.88 7.56 -7.53
CA ARG A 113 4.32 7.71 -6.18
C ARG A 113 3.63 6.44 -5.74
N PHE A 114 3.67 6.18 -4.44
CA PHE A 114 2.84 5.18 -3.81
C PHE A 114 1.42 5.72 -3.64
N CYS A 115 0.43 4.90 -3.99
CA CYS A 115 -0.98 5.22 -3.91
C CYS A 115 -1.75 4.17 -3.08
N LEU A 116 -2.73 4.65 -2.31
CA LEU A 116 -3.66 3.83 -1.55
C LEU A 116 -5.10 4.17 -1.94
N GLY A 117 -5.79 3.21 -2.57
CA GLY A 117 -7.22 3.27 -2.84
C GLY A 117 -8.04 2.68 -1.70
N LEU A 118 -8.94 3.48 -1.11
CA LEU A 118 -9.97 3.03 -0.17
C LEU A 118 -11.28 2.84 -0.95
N THR A 119 -11.64 1.59 -1.21
CA THR A 119 -12.83 1.20 -1.98
C THR A 119 -13.84 0.47 -1.11
N SER A 120 -15.08 0.29 -1.58
CA SER A 120 -16.08 -0.56 -0.91
C SER A 120 -15.63 -2.03 -0.79
N ALA A 121 -14.78 -2.51 -1.69
CA ALA A 121 -14.24 -3.87 -1.68
C ALA A 121 -13.02 -4.05 -0.74
N GLY A 122 -12.45 -2.95 -0.25
CA GLY A 122 -11.27 -2.97 0.63
C GLY A 122 -10.18 -1.99 0.19
N PRO A 123 -9.07 -1.95 0.95
CA PRO A 123 -7.91 -1.14 0.60
C PRO A 123 -7.09 -1.79 -0.53
N LEU A 124 -6.59 -0.97 -1.45
CA LEU A 124 -5.74 -1.36 -2.57
C LEU A 124 -4.48 -0.48 -2.57
N ALA A 125 -3.32 -1.08 -2.78
CA ALA A 125 -2.06 -0.37 -2.87
C ALA A 125 -1.42 -0.60 -4.24
N TYR A 126 -0.89 0.48 -4.84
CA TYR A 126 -0.29 0.45 -6.17
C TYR A 126 0.68 1.63 -6.34
N PHE A 127 1.51 1.57 -7.37
CA PHE A 127 2.33 2.70 -7.80
C PHE A 127 1.73 3.33 -9.05
N GLU A 128 1.86 4.65 -9.14
CA GLU A 128 1.46 5.44 -10.30
C GLU A 128 2.59 6.42 -10.65
N ASP A 129 2.82 6.69 -11.93
CA ASP A 129 3.77 7.73 -12.33
C ASP A 129 3.24 9.11 -11.92
N TYR A 130 4.13 10.02 -11.50
CA TYR A 130 3.70 11.41 -11.27
C TYR A 130 3.18 12.00 -12.59
N PRO A 131 2.07 12.76 -12.56
CA PRO A 131 1.61 13.45 -13.76
C PRO A 131 2.73 14.37 -14.26
N GLN A 132 3.09 14.23 -15.53
CA GLN A 132 4.08 15.11 -16.15
C GLN A 132 3.59 16.56 -16.08
N SER A 133 4.38 17.45 -15.50
CA SER A 133 4.07 18.88 -15.52
C SER A 133 4.07 19.35 -16.98
N ALA A 134 2.95 19.91 -17.44
CA ALA A 134 2.82 20.47 -18.80
C ALA A 134 3.78 21.65 -19.09
N ALA A 135 4.62 22.04 -18.13
CA ALA A 135 5.54 23.18 -18.24
C ALA A 135 6.74 22.95 -19.18
N SER A 136 6.99 21.73 -19.68
CA SER A 136 8.09 21.45 -20.62
C SER A 136 7.68 21.46 -22.10
N ALA A 137 6.40 21.68 -22.44
CA ALA A 137 5.92 21.65 -23.82
C ALA A 137 6.07 22.98 -24.60
N HIS A 138 6.56 24.05 -23.97
CA HIS A 138 6.66 25.39 -24.59
C HIS A 138 8.08 25.96 -24.71
N ALA A 139 9.12 25.16 -24.48
CA ALA A 139 10.49 25.54 -24.84
C ALA A 139 10.87 24.85 -26.15
N SER A 140 10.44 25.44 -27.26
CA SER A 140 10.95 25.18 -28.61
C SER A 140 11.35 26.50 -29.24
#